data_AF-A0A2D8DMA6-F1
#
_entry.id   AF-A0A2D8DMA6-F1
#
_cell.length_a   1.000
_cell.length_b   1.000
_cell.length_c   1.000
_cell.angle_alpha   90.00
_cell.angle_beta   90.00
_cell.angle_gamma   90.00
#
_symmetry.space_group_name_H-M   'P 1'
#
loop_
_entity.id
_entity.type
_entity.pdbx_description
1 polymer ?
#
loop_
_entity_poly.entity_id
_entity_poly.type
_entity_poly.pdbx_seq_one_letter_code
_entity_poly.pdbx_strand_id
1 'polypeptide(L)' 'MKELIIAFGLFLFIEGILYALFPSKMKNMLKKLELVSPSQLRIGGLIFALLGFLIIYYMKK' A
#
# COMPACT_ATOMS: atom_id res chain seq x y z
N MET A 1 -12.29 -18.02 -1.03
CA MET A 1 -13.14 -17.21 -0.11
C MET A 1 -12.48 -16.99 1.25
N LYS A 2 -12.03 -18.04 1.96
CA LYS A 2 -11.31 -17.87 3.25
C LYS A 2 -9.97 -17.14 3.11
N GLU A 3 -9.22 -17.39 2.03
CA GLU A 3 -7.91 -16.77 1.82
C GLU A 3 -7.97 -15.25 1.60
N LEU A 4 -8.99 -14.73 0.92
CA LEU A 4 -9.19 -13.28 0.75
C LEU A 4 -9.42 -12.59 2.09
N ILE A 5 -10.22 -13.22 2.96
CA ILE A 5 -10.51 -12.71 4.31
C ILE A 5 -9.24 -12.73 5.16
N ILE A 6 -8.42 -13.78 5.05
CA ILE A 6 -7.13 -13.89 5.77
C ILE A 6 -6.13 -12.84 5.26
N ALA A 7 -6.00 -12.67 3.94
CA ALA A 7 -5.11 -11.66 3.35
C ALA A 7 -5.51 -10.24 3.77
N PHE A 8 -6.82 -9.94 3.79
CA PHE A 8 -7.32 -8.66 4.26
C PHE A 8 -7.08 -8.45 5.76
N GLY A 9 -7.27 -9.49 6.57
CA GLY A 9 -6.96 -9.44 8.00
C GLY A 9 -5.47 -9.20 8.29
N LEU A 10 -4.58 -9.86 7.55
CA LEU A 10 -3.13 -9.65 7.65
C LEU A 10 -2.73 -8.23 7.22
N PHE A 11 -3.32 -7.71 6.15
CA PHE A 11 -3.11 -6.34 5.71
C PHE A 11 -3.45 -5.33 6.82
N LEU A 12 -4.65 -5.45 7.42
CA LEU A 12 -5.07 -4.58 8.52
C LEU A 12 -4.21 -4.74 9.78
N PHE A 13 -3.76 -5.96 10.07
CA PHE A 13 -2.92 -6.24 11.24
C PHE A 13 -1.54 -5.55 11.13
N ILE A 14 -0.90 -5.66 9.97
CA ILE A 14 0.41 -5.04 9.71
C ILE A 14 0.28 -3.51 9.73
N GLU A 15 -0.72 -2.96 9.06
CA GLU A 15 -1.02 -1.52 9.08
C GLU A 15 -1.26 -1.03 10.53
N GLY A 16 -2.10 -1.73 11.30
CA GLY A 16 -2.40 -1.39 12.69
C GLY A 16 -1.18 -1.37 13.61
N ILE A 17 -0.28 -2.35 13.48
CA ILE A 17 0.98 -2.38 14.23
C ILE A 17 1.89 -1.21 13.85
N LEU A 18 1.98 -0.85 12.57
CA LEU A 18 2.78 0.28 12.12
C LEU A 18 2.26 1.60 12.68
N TYR A 19 0.93 1.80 12.74
CA TYR A 19 0.34 2.98 13.37
C TYR A 19 0.58 3.03 14.88
N ALA A 20 0.53 1.89 15.57
CA ALA A 20 0.73 1.81 17.02
C ALA A 20 2.20 2.03 17.43
N LEU A 21 3.14 1.42 16.71
CA LEU A 21 4.57 1.50 17.01
C LEU A 21 5.20 2.81 16.51
N PHE A 22 4.76 3.33 15.36
CA PHE A 22 5.39 4.50 14.72
C PHE A 22 4.39 5.58 14.29
N PRO A 23 3.58 6.14 15.22
CA PRO A 23 2.58 7.15 14.89
C PRO A 23 3.20 8.42 14.28
N SER A 24 4.38 8.82 14.76
CA SER A 24 5.10 10.01 14.28
C SER A 24 5.62 9.85 12.85
N LYS A 25 6.04 8.65 12.44
CA LYS A 25 6.50 8.39 11.07
C LYS A 25 5.36 8.49 10.08
N MET A 26 4.18 7.94 10.43
CA MET A 26 2.98 8.02 9.58
C MET A 26 2.52 9.46 9.38
N LYS A 27 2.47 10.25 10.45
CA LYS A 27 2.16 11.68 10.36
C LYS A 27 3.13 12.45 9.46
N ASN A 28 4.43 12.16 9.56
CA ASN A 28 5.42 12.79 8.69
C ASN A 28 5.32 12.33 7.24
N MET A 29 4.89 11.10 6.98
CA MET A 29 4.67 10.60 5.63
C MET A 29 3.50 11.32 4.94
N LEU A 30 2.41 11.58 5.67
CA LEU A 30 1.30 12.41 5.17
C LEU A 30 1.74 13.84 4.83
N LYS A 31 2.53 14.48 5.70
CA LYS A 31 3.05 15.82 5.41
C LYS A 31 3.97 15.85 4.18
N LYS A 32 4.71 14.76 3.93
CA LYS A 32 5.51 14.63 2.71
C LYS A 32 4.64 14.44 1.46
N LEU A 33 3.50 13.77 1.57
CA LEU A 33 2.55 13.62 0.46
C LEU A 33 1.94 14.95 0.01
N GLU A 34 1.71 15.90 0.92
CA GLU A 34 1.28 17.27 0.56
C GLU A 34 2.31 18.03 -0.29
N LEU A 35 3.60 17.71 -0.12
CA LEU A 35 4.70 18.31 -0.89
C LEU A 35 4.90 17.64 -2.25
N VAL A 36 4.36 16.43 -2.44
CA VAL A 36 4.49 15.67 -3.69
C VAL A 36 3.42 16.13 -4.66
N SER A 37 3.84 16.46 -5.88
CA SER A 37 2.91 16.89 -6.93
C SER A 37 1.92 15.76 -7.31
N PRO A 38 0.65 16.09 -7.64
CA PRO A 38 -0.35 15.10 -8.02
C PRO A 38 0.06 14.22 -9.22
N SER A 39 0.89 14.76 -10.13
CA SER A 39 1.42 14.03 -11.28
C SER A 39 2.38 12.92 -10.87
N GLN A 40 3.29 13.17 -9.92
CA GLN A 40 4.20 12.15 -9.39
C GLN A 40 3.44 11.06 -8.63
N LEU A 41 2.41 11.43 -7.86
CA LEU A 41 1.57 10.45 -7.16
C LEU A 41 0.83 9.52 -8.13
N ARG A 42 0.32 10.07 -9.25
CA ARG A 42 -0.32 9.28 -10.32
C ARG A 42 0.66 8.32 -10.99
N ILE A 43 1.87 8.77 -11.31
CA ILE A 43 2.90 7.93 -11.94
C ILE A 43 3.30 6.79 -10.99
N GLY A 44 3.53 7.09 -9.70
CA GLY A 44 3.80 6.07 -8.69
C GLY A 44 2.67 5.05 -8.58
N GLY A 45 1.42 5.51 -8.51
CA GLY A 45 0.24 4.64 -8.48
C GLY A 45 0.11 3.75 -9.72
N LEU A 46 0.38 4.28 -10.92
CA LEU A 46 0.37 3.51 -12.17
C LEU A 46 1.44 2.43 -12.18
N ILE A 47 2.65 2.72 -11.71
CA ILE A 47 3.74 1.73 -11.62
C ILE A 47 3.35 0.61 -10.65
N PHE A 48 2.82 0.95 -9.46
CA PHE A 48 2.37 -0.06 -8.50
C PHE A 48 1.21 -0.90 -9.03
N ALA A 49 0.26 -0.31 -9.76
CA ALA A 49 -0.84 -1.03 -10.40
C ALA A 49 -0.34 -2.01 -11.48
N LEU A 50 0.61 -1.58 -12.32
CA LEU A 50 1.22 -2.42 -13.34
C LEU A 50 2.01 -3.59 -12.73
N LEU A 51 2.79 -3.33 -11.68
CA LEU A 51 3.53 -4.38 -10.97
C LEU A 51 2.59 -5.38 -10.31
N GLY A 52 1.54 -4.90 -9.62
CA GLY A 52 0.53 -5.76 -9.01
C GLY A 52 -0.20 -6.60 -10.06
N PHE A 53 -0.53 -6.02 -11.21
CA PHE A 53 -1.12 -6.74 -12.33
C PHE A 53 -0.18 -7.83 -12.88
N LEU A 54 1.11 -7.51 -13.06
CA LEU A 54 2.11 -8.49 -13.50
C LEU A 54 2.19 -9.66 -12.51
N ILE A 55 2.28 -9.38 -11.21
CA ILE A 55 2.38 -10.41 -10.16
C ILE A 55 1.15 -11.33 -10.20
N ILE A 56 -0.06 -10.77 -10.26
CA ILE A 56 -1.30 -11.58 -10.36
C ILE A 56 -1.31 -12.40 -11.65
N TYR A 57 -0.90 -11.81 -12.77
CA TYR A 57 -0.86 -12.49 -14.07
C TYR A 57 0.11 -13.68 -14.06
N TYR A 58 1.29 -13.52 -13.46
CA TYR A 58 2.27 -14.60 -13.30
C TYR A 58 1.82 -15.67 -12.30
N MET A 59 1.18 -15.27 -11.19
CA MET A 59 0.74 -16.21 -10.15
C MET A 59 -0.51 -17.00 -10.54
N LYS A 60 -1.29 -16.50 -11.51
CA LYS A 60 -2.46 -17.20 -12.07
C LYS A 60 -2.09 -18.26 -13.12
N LYS A 61 -0.86 -18.25 -13.63
CA LYS A 61 -0.35 -19.26 -14.57
C LYS A 61 0.25 -20.44 -13.81
#